data_AF-A0AA37MZ49-F1
#
_entry.id   AF-A0AA37MZ49-F1
#
_cell.length_a   1.000
_cell.length_b   1.000
_cell.length_c   1.000
_cell.angle_alpha   90.00
_cell.angle_beta   90.00
_cell.angle_gamma   90.00
#
_symmetry.space_group_name_H-M   'P 1'
#
loop_
_entity.id
_entity.type
_entity.pdbx_description
1 polymer ?
#
loop_
_entity_poly.entity_id
_entity_poly.type
_entity_poly.pdbx_seq_one_letter_code
_entity_poly.pdbx_strand_id
1 'polypeptide(L)'
;MSENTVSKYVCSLEEKGLIRTEPTMVRSKDGRPLNGNLLYTIRPIQAAIELFYERQFQQLEEDTARQRAAERLAELACESPQNALCAPFGAVASPCADPGLEAQMGPLSEEFSGTKEKAG
;
A
#
# COMPACT_ATOMS: atom_id res chain seq x y z
N MET A 1 -21.22 25.38 4.71
CA MET A 1 -20.66 24.13 4.14
C MET A 1 -20.17 24.44 2.74
N SER A 2 -18.96 24.04 2.35
CA SER A 2 -18.48 24.22 0.97
C SER A 2 -18.93 23.06 0.09
N GLU A 3 -19.02 23.27 -1.22
CA GLU A 3 -19.37 22.23 -2.20
C GLU A 3 -18.42 21.02 -2.12
N ASN A 4 -17.13 21.29 -1.87
CA ASN A 4 -16.12 20.25 -1.65
C ASN A 4 -16.47 19.34 -0.46
N THR A 5 -17.00 19.91 0.63
CA THR A 5 -17.44 19.14 1.80
C THR A 5 -18.66 18.28 1.47
N VAL A 6 -19.64 18.82 0.74
CA VAL A 6 -20.84 18.06 0.34
C VAL A 6 -20.46 16.88 -0.56
N SER A 7 -19.63 17.13 -1.58
CA SER A 7 -19.17 16.10 -2.52
C SER A 7 -18.44 14.96 -1.79
N LYS A 8 -17.61 15.27 -0.80
CA LYS A 8 -16.93 14.25 0.02
C LYS A 8 -17.91 13.35 0.78
N TYR A 9 -18.92 13.94 1.40
CA TYR A 9 -19.91 13.16 2.13
C TYR A 9 -20.78 12.33 1.20
N VAL A 10 -21.21 12.88 0.07
CA VAL A 10 -21.98 12.14 -0.93
C VAL A 10 -21.19 10.93 -1.43
N CYS A 11 -19.92 11.13 -1.83
CA CYS A 11 -19.04 10.05 -2.27
C CYS A 11 -18.90 8.96 -1.20
N SER A 12 -18.65 9.34 0.06
CA SER A 12 -18.52 8.37 1.16
C SER A 12 -19.81 7.58 1.41
N LEU A 13 -20.98 8.21 1.25
CA LEU A 13 -22.27 7.53 1.41
C LEU A 13 -22.56 6.57 0.24
N GLU A 14 -22.18 6.93 -0.99
CA GLU A 14 -22.30 6.06 -2.17
C GLU A 14 -21.33 4.88 -2.10
N GLU A 15 -20.08 5.13 -1.72
CA GLU A 15 -19.06 4.09 -1.49
C GLU A 15 -19.56 3.07 -0.46
N LYS A 16 -20.17 3.54 0.64
CA LYS A 16 -20.79 2.67 1.66
C LYS A 16 -22.12 2.05 1.21
N GLY A 17 -22.66 2.46 0.07
CA GLY A 17 -23.92 1.98 -0.49
C GLY A 17 -25.17 2.47 0.24
N LEU A 18 -25.06 3.50 1.08
CA LEU A 18 -26.15 4.05 1.88
C LEU A 18 -27.12 4.91 1.05
N ILE A 19 -26.59 5.55 0.01
CA ILE A 19 -27.38 6.34 -0.94
C ILE A 19 -27.03 5.95 -2.38
N ARG A 20 -27.93 6.30 -3.30
CA ARG A 20 -27.67 6.33 -4.75
C ARG A 20 -27.93 7.74 -5.24
N THR A 21 -27.06 8.28 -6.07
CA THR A 21 -27.31 9.53 -6.78
C THR A 21 -27.57 9.29 -8.26
N GLU A 22 -28.51 10.05 -8.81
CA GLU A 22 -28.84 10.01 -10.23
C GLU A 22 -28.87 11.44 -10.78
N PRO A 23 -28.27 11.72 -11.96
CA PRO A 23 -28.36 13.04 -12.56
C PRO A 23 -29.81 13.32 -13.00
N THR A 24 -30.28 14.53 -12.71
CA THR A 24 -31.61 14.99 -13.15
C THR A 24 -31.50 16.16 -14.10
N MET A 25 -32.41 16.23 -15.07
CA MET A 25 -32.55 17.38 -15.95
C MET A 25 -33.72 18.24 -15.48
N VAL A 26 -33.44 19.16 -14.56
CA VAL A 26 -34.43 20.16 -14.12
C VAL A 26 -34.38 21.34 -15.09
N ARG A 27 -35.55 21.82 -15.52
CA ARG A 27 -35.67 23.03 -16.35
C ARG A 27 -36.23 24.18 -15.54
N SER A 28 -35.65 25.37 -15.71
CA SER A 28 -36.24 26.61 -15.18
C SER A 28 -37.60 26.89 -15.84
N LYS A 29 -38.38 27.81 -15.26
CA LYS A 29 -39.64 28.29 -15.86
C LYS A 29 -39.46 28.82 -17.29
N ASP A 30 -38.27 29.35 -17.59
CA ASP A 30 -37.88 29.86 -18.91
C ASP A 30 -37.32 28.76 -19.85
N GLY A 31 -37.41 27.48 -19.46
CA GLY A 31 -36.97 26.34 -20.27
C GLY A 31 -35.46 26.06 -20.28
N ARG A 32 -34.64 26.87 -19.62
CA ARG A 32 -33.18 26.66 -19.53
C ARG A 32 -32.85 25.44 -18.63
N PRO A 33 -31.90 24.57 -19.03
CA PRO A 33 -31.47 23.46 -18.19
C PRO A 33 -30.68 23.98 -16.98
N LEU A 34 -30.95 23.41 -15.81
CA LEU A 34 -30.20 23.64 -14.58
C LEU A 34 -29.18 22.51 -14.43
N ASN A 35 -27.89 22.86 -14.48
CA ASN A 35 -26.79 21.91 -14.33
C ASN A 35 -26.59 21.54 -12.86
N GLY A 36 -26.11 20.31 -12.60
CA GLY A 36 -25.66 19.88 -11.28
C GLY A 36 -26.76 19.39 -10.32
N ASN A 37 -27.99 19.16 -10.80
CA ASN A 37 -29.05 18.62 -9.96
C ASN A 37 -28.98 17.10 -9.90
N LEU A 38 -28.87 16.56 -8.68
CA LEU A 38 -28.88 15.12 -8.40
C LEU A 38 -30.14 14.71 -7.63
N LEU A 39 -30.74 13.59 -8.01
CA LEU A 39 -31.74 12.88 -7.21
C LEU A 39 -31.02 11.96 -6.24
N TYR A 40 -31.36 12.08 -4.95
CA TYR A 40 -30.79 11.26 -3.89
C TYR A 40 -31.81 10.23 -3.44
N THR A 41 -31.44 8.96 -3.53
CA THR A 41 -32.26 7.85 -3.01
C THR A 41 -31.56 7.22 -1.83
N ILE A 42 -32.20 7.25 -0.66
CA ILE A 42 -31.71 6.57 0.54
C ILE A 42 -32.03 5.08 0.41
N ARG A 43 -31.03 4.22 0.65
CA ARG A 43 -31.24 2.78 0.66
C ARG A 43 -32.01 2.37 1.93
N PRO A 44 -33.01 1.47 1.85
CA PRO A 44 -33.64 0.89 3.04
C PRO A 44 -32.61 0.26 3.98
N ILE A 45 -32.82 0.38 5.29
CA ILE A 45 -31.86 -0.06 6.32
C ILE A 45 -31.49 -1.54 6.13
N GLN A 46 -32.49 -2.41 5.90
CA GLN A 46 -32.27 -3.84 5.71
C GLN A 46 -31.36 -4.13 4.50
N ALA A 47 -31.61 -3.50 3.37
CA ALA A 47 -30.80 -3.66 2.15
C ALA A 47 -29.39 -3.07 2.29
N ALA A 48 -29.18 -2.09 3.19
CA ALA A 48 -27.86 -1.56 3.49
C ALA A 48 -27.04 -2.54 4.35
N ILE A 49 -27.70 -3.19 5.33
CA ILE A 49 -27.09 -4.22 6.18
C ILE A 49 -26.65 -5.42 5.33
N GLU A 50 -27.54 -5.90 4.45
CA GLU A 50 -27.25 -7.03 3.55
C GLU A 50 -26.03 -6.74 2.67
N LEU A 51 -26.02 -5.59 1.99
CA LEU A 51 -24.88 -5.18 1.15
C LEU A 51 -23.58 -5.10 1.94
N PHE A 52 -23.63 -4.61 3.17
CA PHE A 52 -22.44 -4.50 4.02
C PHE A 52 -21.85 -5.89 4.29
N TYR A 53 -22.66 -6.85 4.71
CA TYR A 53 -22.18 -8.21 4.99
C TYR A 53 -21.73 -8.95 3.73
N GLU A 54 -22.42 -8.78 2.60
CA GLU A 54 -21.99 -9.34 1.31
C GLU A 54 -20.57 -8.91 0.96
N ARG A 55 -20.26 -7.61 1.11
CA ARG A 55 -18.92 -7.08 0.84
C ARG A 55 -17.87 -7.60 1.82
N GLN A 56 -18.20 -7.70 3.11
CA GLN A 56 -17.29 -8.27 4.11
C GLN A 56 -16.95 -9.73 3.81
N PHE A 57 -17.96 -10.51 3.38
CA PHE A 57 -17.75 -11.90 3.02
C PHE A 57 -16.89 -12.03 1.76
N GLN A 58 -17.18 -11.28 0.70
CA GLN A 58 -16.37 -11.25 -0.52
C GLN A 58 -14.91 -10.87 -0.23
N GLN A 59 -14.68 -9.86 0.60
CA GLN A 59 -13.33 -9.45 0.99
C GLN A 59 -12.59 -10.59 1.70
N LEU A 60 -13.25 -11.28 2.62
CA LEU A 60 -12.66 -12.42 3.34
C LEU A 60 -12.31 -13.57 2.39
N GLU A 61 -13.17 -13.87 1.42
CA GLU A 61 -12.92 -14.88 0.39
C GLU A 61 -11.71 -14.51 -0.47
N GLU A 62 -11.64 -13.25 -0.92
CA GLU A 62 -10.50 -12.75 -1.70
C GLU A 62 -9.19 -12.82 -0.91
N ASP A 63 -9.19 -12.39 0.34
CA ASP A 63 -7.98 -12.41 1.18
C ASP A 63 -7.52 -13.84 1.46
N THR A 64 -8.46 -14.76 1.68
CA THR A 64 -8.15 -16.18 1.81
C THR A 64 -7.58 -16.75 0.50
N ALA A 65 -8.13 -16.35 -0.66
CA ALA A 65 -7.62 -16.77 -1.96
C ALA A 65 -6.21 -16.23 -2.21
N ARG A 66 -5.95 -14.95 -1.87
CA ARG A 66 -4.62 -14.33 -1.94
C ARG A 66 -3.62 -15.07 -1.06
N GLN A 67 -4.00 -15.42 0.16
CA GLN A 67 -3.13 -16.17 1.08
C GLN A 67 -2.75 -17.53 0.50
N ARG A 68 -3.73 -18.32 0.05
CA ARG A 68 -3.45 -19.64 -0.56
C ARG A 68 -2.59 -19.54 -1.81
N ALA A 69 -2.78 -18.49 -2.62
CA ALA A 69 -1.94 -18.24 -3.78
C ALA A 69 -0.49 -17.92 -3.37
N ALA A 70 -0.30 -17.11 -2.33
CA ALA A 70 1.02 -16.78 -1.79
C ALA A 70 1.73 -18.02 -1.21
N GLU A 71 1.02 -18.87 -0.48
CA GLU A 71 1.55 -20.13 0.06
C GLU A 71 2.04 -21.05 -1.07
N ARG A 72 1.24 -21.25 -2.12
CA ARG A 72 1.64 -22.04 -3.29
C ARG A 72 2.86 -21.45 -4.00
N LEU A 73 2.93 -20.12 -4.12
CA LEU A 73 4.11 -19.46 -4.71
C LEU A 73 5.36 -19.66 -3.84
N ALA A 74 5.22 -19.65 -2.51
CA ALA A 74 6.32 -19.90 -1.58
C ALA A 74 6.79 -21.36 -1.61
N GLU A 75 5.86 -22.33 -1.70
CA GLU A 75 6.18 -23.75 -1.89
C GLU A 75 7.01 -23.97 -3.15
N LEU A 76 6.55 -23.44 -4.30
CA LEU A 76 7.29 -23.53 -5.57
C LEU A 76 8.67 -22.86 -5.51
N ALA A 77 8.79 -21.75 -4.76
CA ALA A 77 10.07 -21.08 -4.59
C ALA A 77 11.09 -21.88 -3.76
N CYS A 78 10.61 -22.66 -2.77
CA CYS A 78 11.44 -23.55 -1.96
C CYS A 78 11.81 -24.84 -2.70
N GLU A 79 10.92 -25.37 -3.54
CA GLU A 79 11.12 -26.63 -4.28
C GLU A 79 11.97 -26.47 -5.55
N SER A 80 12.18 -25.24 -6.03
CA SER A 80 13.04 -24.97 -7.18
C SER A 80 14.51 -25.30 -6.88
N PRO A 81 15.17 -26.23 -7.60
CA PRO A 81 16.59 -26.57 -7.41
C PRO A 81 17.56 -25.40 -7.67
N GLN A 82 17.06 -24.32 -8.26
CA GLN A 82 17.87 -23.20 -8.76
C GLN A 82 18.40 -22.30 -7.64
N ASN A 83 17.78 -22.34 -6.44
CA ASN A 83 18.26 -21.59 -5.28
C ASN A 83 19.43 -22.27 -4.54
N ALA A 84 19.76 -23.53 -4.85
CA ALA A 84 20.90 -24.23 -4.27
C ALA A 84 22.25 -23.87 -4.91
N LEU A 85 22.26 -23.19 -6.06
CA LEU A 85 23.48 -22.91 -6.83
C LEU A 85 24.13 -21.54 -6.54
N CYS A 86 23.51 -20.69 -5.72
CA CYS A 86 24.13 -19.45 -5.24
C CYS A 86 24.95 -19.68 -3.97
N ALA A 87 25.98 -20.52 -4.05
CA ALA A 87 27.15 -20.29 -3.21
C ALA A 87 27.96 -19.15 -3.88
N PRO A 88 28.34 -18.07 -3.17
CA PRO A 88 29.38 -17.20 -3.69
C PRO A 88 30.61 -18.09 -3.90
N PHE A 89 31.13 -18.14 -5.13
CA PHE A 89 32.36 -18.84 -5.43
C PHE A 89 33.39 -18.45 -4.37
N GLY A 90 33.87 -19.46 -3.63
CA GLY A 90 34.82 -19.27 -2.56
C GLY A 90 35.99 -18.42 -3.06
N ALA A 91 36.30 -17.36 -2.32
CA ALA A 91 37.56 -16.65 -2.45
C ALA A 91 38.67 -17.64 -2.09
N VAL A 92 39.13 -18.39 -3.09
CA VAL A 92 40.32 -19.22 -3.00
C VAL A 92 41.49 -18.25 -2.80
N ALA A 93 41.97 -18.20 -1.56
CA ALA A 93 43.23 -17.59 -1.22
C ALA A 93 44.31 -18.16 -2.16
N SER A 94 44.83 -17.34 -3.05
CA SER A 94 46.01 -17.66 -3.86
C SER A 94 47.18 -16.82 -3.31
N PRO A 95 48.28 -17.46 -2.86
CA PRO A 95 49.45 -16.78 -2.31
C PRO A 95 50.42 -16.33 -3.43
N CYS A 96 51.35 -15.44 -3.07
CA CYS A 96 52.51 -14.93 -3.84
C CYS A 96 52.21 -13.71 -4.75
N ALA A 97 52.89 -12.55 -4.66
CA ALA A 97 54.16 -12.20 -4.00
C ALA A 97 54.27 -10.68 -3.75
N ASP A 98 54.92 -10.29 -2.65
CA ASP A 98 55.47 -8.96 -2.37
C ASP A 98 56.76 -8.70 -3.18
N PRO A 99 57.14 -7.43 -3.49
CA PRO A 99 58.01 -6.68 -2.54
C PRO A 99 57.81 -5.14 -2.48
N GLY A 100 57.69 -4.62 -1.25
CA GLY A 100 58.58 -3.61 -0.65
C GLY A 100 58.55 -2.15 -1.13
N LEU A 101 58.18 -1.21 -0.23
CA LEU A 101 59.16 -0.43 0.55
C LEU A 101 58.49 0.49 1.60
N GLU A 102 58.88 0.27 2.86
CA GLU A 102 59.20 1.23 3.93
C GLU A 102 58.54 2.63 3.96
N ALA A 103 57.77 2.87 5.03
CA ALA A 103 57.85 4.13 5.79
C ALA A 103 57.28 3.97 7.22
N GLN A 104 58.14 3.52 8.13
CA GLN A 104 58.39 4.10 9.47
C GLN A 104 57.18 4.55 10.34
N MET A 105 56.81 3.66 11.27
CA MET A 105 56.63 3.83 12.73
C MET A 105 56.12 5.19 13.29
N GLY A 106 55.00 5.16 14.03
CA GLY A 106 54.76 6.10 15.14
C GLY A 106 53.33 6.13 15.70
N PRO A 107 53.11 6.19 17.04
CA PRO A 107 51.89 5.74 17.70
C PRO A 107 50.95 6.89 18.10
N LEU A 108 49.65 6.61 18.33
CA LEU A 108 48.98 6.84 19.62
C LEU A 108 47.46 6.63 19.55
N SER A 109 46.96 6.27 20.73
CA SER A 109 45.61 5.96 21.18
C SER A 109 44.58 7.09 21.07
N GLU A 110 43.35 6.74 21.46
CA GLU A 110 42.22 7.59 21.90
C GLU A 110 41.40 8.24 20.78
N GLU A 111 40.07 8.37 20.83
CA GLU A 111 39.13 8.30 21.94
C GLU A 111 37.71 8.10 21.38
N PHE A 112 36.89 7.32 22.10
CA PHE A 112 35.43 7.46 21.98
C PHE A 112 35.04 8.80 22.59
N SER A 113 34.43 9.69 21.82
CA SER A 113 33.65 10.79 22.40
C SER A 113 32.27 10.84 21.74
N GLY A 114 31.27 10.50 22.54
CA GLY A 114 29.88 10.77 22.20
C GLY A 114 29.59 12.26 22.31
N THR A 115 28.60 12.71 21.55
CA THR A 115 27.84 13.93 21.88
C THR A 115 26.36 13.67 21.65
N LYS A 116 25.59 13.88 22.73
CA LYS A 116 24.18 14.27 22.70
C LYS A 116 24.06 15.58 21.90
N GLU A 117 22.88 15.89 21.35
CA GLU A 117 22.02 16.99 21.83
C GLU A 117 20.79 17.22 20.92
N LYS A 118 19.69 17.61 21.56
CA LYS A 118 18.39 18.03 21.01
C LYS A 118 18.49 19.30 20.15
N ALA A 119 17.57 19.46 19.19
CA ALA A 119 16.62 20.59 19.11
C ALA A 119 15.76 20.49 17.84
N GLY A 120 14.47 20.78 17.96
CA GLY A 120 13.50 20.86 16.85
C GLY A 120 12.11 20.49 17.30
#